data_AF-X1CEW1-F1
#
_entry.id   AF-X1CEW1-F1
#
_cell.length_a   1.000
_cell.length_b   1.000
_cell.length_c   1.000
_cell.angle_alpha   90.00
_cell.angle_beta   90.00
_cell.angle_gamma   90.00
#
_symmetry.space_group_name_H-M   'P 1'
#
loop_
_entity.id
_entity.type
_entity.pdbx_description
1 polymer ?
#
loop_
_entity_poly.entity_id
_entity_poly.type
_entity_poly.pdbx_seq_one_letter_code
_entity_poly.pdbx_strand_id
1 'polypeptide(L)'
;DWTAEAYAGITPSIDRALLLSETPRIKGVMRRFNRARNLAVFPLNVAWSLGTQTKSLALTVGRYGTTNTLQGFYQWLNPAIREKTAREYYSYIVKSAKQGRVTRQDADMLIGEAVRLRRTKLETVRDLTTLVLEQMEKLLTGASIRAAHLHGAKRGLTGEALKNYASDGGAKTQSMYNDEDKPGFLRNLSVKTVAPYQTYCYEVMNTLREWAGKTGTPPNSKMYAIWSMTRFMAAMAVLNMLEGGVRRRKWSWFRLIPVPFSEFWLSP
;
A
#
# COMPACT_ATOMS: atom_id res chain seq x y z
N ASP A 1 14.76 -3.45 18.48
CA ASP A 1 15.62 -3.70 17.31
C ASP A 1 14.75 -3.99 16.08
N TRP A 2 14.18 -2.94 15.47
CA TRP A 2 13.23 -3.09 14.37
C TRP A 2 13.93 -3.43 13.04
N THR A 3 15.20 -3.04 12.91
CA THR A 3 16.02 -3.26 11.72
C THR A 3 16.36 -4.75 11.61
N ALA A 4 16.74 -5.40 12.71
CA ALA A 4 16.98 -6.84 12.69
C ALA A 4 15.69 -7.67 12.47
N GLU A 5 14.54 -7.20 12.96
CA GLU A 5 13.24 -7.82 12.65
C GLU A 5 12.87 -7.72 11.16
N ALA A 6 13.21 -6.60 10.49
CA ALA A 6 12.90 -6.37 9.08
C ALA A 6 13.89 -7.05 8.13
N TYR A 7 15.18 -7.03 8.45
CA TYR A 7 16.25 -7.45 7.52
C TYR A 7 16.96 -8.75 7.92
N ALA A 8 17.04 -9.07 9.21
CA ALA A 8 17.71 -10.27 9.72
C ALA A 8 16.73 -11.40 10.07
N GLY A 9 15.43 -11.20 9.88
CA GLY A 9 14.40 -12.22 10.11
C GLY A 9 14.20 -12.60 11.58
N ILE A 10 14.62 -11.73 12.50
CA ILE A 10 14.42 -11.96 13.94
C ILE A 10 12.91 -11.98 14.24
N THR A 11 12.47 -12.98 15.03
CA THR A 11 11.06 -13.09 15.42
C THR A 11 10.68 -11.87 16.28
N PRO A 12 9.63 -11.11 15.96
CA PRO A 12 9.32 -9.91 16.71
C PRO A 12 8.87 -10.22 18.14
N SER A 13 8.99 -9.22 19.03
CA SER A 13 8.79 -9.36 20.47
C SER A 13 7.44 -9.98 20.88
N ILE A 14 6.37 -9.73 20.13
CA ILE A 14 5.03 -10.22 20.45
C ILE A 14 4.85 -11.68 20.05
N ASP A 15 5.38 -12.09 18.90
CA ASP A 15 5.39 -13.50 18.52
C ASP A 15 6.25 -14.34 19.50
N ARG A 16 7.27 -13.74 20.12
CA ARG A 16 8.02 -14.36 21.24
C ARG A 16 7.18 -14.44 22.52
N ALA A 17 6.49 -13.36 22.88
CA ALA A 17 5.65 -13.30 24.09
C ALA A 17 4.47 -14.28 24.05
N LEU A 18 3.91 -14.56 22.86
CA LEU A 18 2.82 -15.51 22.66
C LEU A 18 3.29 -16.98 22.55
N LEU A 19 4.60 -17.26 22.66
CA LEU A 19 5.23 -18.58 22.46
C LEU A 19 4.90 -19.24 21.10
N LEU A 20 4.27 -18.52 20.19
CA LEU A 20 4.04 -18.93 18.81
C LEU A 20 5.37 -19.11 18.07
N SER A 21 6.44 -18.52 18.60
CA SER A 21 7.82 -18.75 18.18
C SER A 21 8.28 -20.22 18.29
N GLU A 22 7.76 -20.96 19.28
CA GLU A 22 8.32 -22.24 19.74
C GLU A 22 7.67 -23.47 19.12
N THR A 23 6.54 -23.32 18.41
CA THR A 23 5.86 -24.44 17.75
C THR A 23 5.93 -24.31 16.22
N PRO A 24 6.92 -24.96 15.55
CA PRO A 24 7.09 -24.90 14.09
C PRO A 24 5.82 -25.27 13.30
N ARG A 25 5.00 -26.18 13.82
CA ARG A 25 3.74 -26.60 13.19
C ARG A 25 2.73 -25.46 13.11
N ILE A 26 2.54 -24.70 14.20
CA ILE A 26 1.58 -23.59 14.25
C ILE A 26 2.02 -22.47 13.29
N LYS A 27 3.31 -22.11 13.30
CA LYS A 27 3.90 -21.18 12.32
C LYS A 27 3.65 -21.64 10.87
N GLY A 28 3.86 -22.93 10.60
CA GLY A 28 3.63 -23.51 9.28
C GLY A 28 2.17 -23.38 8.82
N VAL A 29 1.22 -23.68 9.70
CA VAL A 29 -0.22 -23.54 9.43
C VAL A 29 -0.59 -22.08 9.18
N MET A 30 -0.15 -21.16 10.04
CA MET A 30 -0.45 -19.72 9.88
C MET A 30 0.13 -19.15 8.59
N ARG A 31 1.36 -19.54 8.21
CA ARG A 31 1.98 -19.15 6.93
C ARG A 31 1.18 -19.68 5.75
N ARG A 32 0.79 -20.97 5.75
CA ARG A 32 -0.03 -21.57 4.69
C ARG A 32 -1.40 -20.88 4.58
N PHE A 33 -2.06 -20.63 5.71
CA PHE A 33 -3.33 -19.92 5.76
C PHE A 33 -3.19 -18.49 5.19
N ASN A 34 -2.21 -17.72 5.66
CA ASN A 34 -1.96 -16.37 5.17
C ASN A 34 -1.64 -16.35 3.66
N ARG A 35 -0.89 -17.36 3.16
CA ARG A 35 -0.62 -17.52 1.73
C ARG A 35 -1.89 -17.79 0.94
N ALA A 36 -2.71 -18.75 1.35
CA ALA A 36 -3.96 -19.07 0.69
C ALA A 36 -4.89 -17.85 0.64
N ARG A 37 -5.01 -17.12 1.76
CA ARG A 37 -5.76 -15.87 1.84
C ARG A 37 -5.19 -14.79 0.91
N ASN A 38 -3.87 -14.56 0.92
CA ASN A 38 -3.23 -13.58 0.04
C ASN A 38 -3.48 -13.90 -1.44
N LEU A 39 -3.42 -15.18 -1.83
CA LEU A 39 -3.73 -15.61 -3.19
C LEU A 39 -5.21 -15.40 -3.53
N ALA A 40 -6.13 -15.64 -2.59
CA ALA A 40 -7.55 -15.38 -2.80
C ALA A 40 -7.86 -13.88 -2.94
N VAL A 41 -7.18 -13.03 -2.16
CA VAL A 41 -7.47 -11.59 -2.08
C VAL A 41 -6.78 -10.79 -3.18
N PHE A 42 -5.52 -11.08 -3.51
CA PHE A 42 -4.76 -10.23 -4.45
C PHE A 42 -4.96 -10.65 -5.92
N PRO A 43 -4.42 -11.79 -6.39
CA PRO A 43 -4.55 -12.15 -7.80
C PRO A 43 -5.97 -12.60 -8.16
N LEU A 44 -6.69 -13.28 -7.27
CA LEU A 44 -8.00 -13.85 -7.61
C LEU A 44 -9.18 -12.89 -7.38
N ASN A 45 -8.97 -11.77 -6.70
CA ASN A 45 -9.99 -10.74 -6.48
C ASN A 45 -9.54 -9.39 -7.07
N VAL A 46 -9.54 -9.34 -8.40
CA VAL A 46 -9.18 -8.12 -9.15
C VAL A 46 -10.07 -6.95 -8.74
N ALA A 47 -11.39 -7.16 -8.62
CA ALA A 47 -12.31 -6.10 -8.19
C ALA A 47 -11.96 -5.54 -6.80
N TRP A 48 -11.51 -6.40 -5.89
CA TRP A 48 -10.97 -5.98 -4.59
C TRP A 48 -9.75 -5.09 -4.76
N SER A 49 -8.73 -5.59 -5.44
CA SER A 49 -7.48 -4.85 -5.60
C SER A 49 -7.66 -3.53 -6.35
N LEU A 50 -8.51 -3.49 -7.38
CA LEU A 50 -8.87 -2.25 -8.07
C LEU A 50 -9.50 -1.23 -7.12
N GLY A 51 -10.45 -1.67 -6.28
CA GLY A 51 -11.09 -0.81 -5.31
C GLY A 51 -10.12 -0.29 -4.25
N THR A 52 -9.37 -1.19 -3.62
CA THR A 52 -8.50 -0.84 -2.48
C THR A 52 -7.24 -0.09 -2.87
N GLN A 53 -6.59 -0.44 -3.98
CA GLN A 53 -5.45 0.32 -4.48
C GLN A 53 -5.88 1.72 -4.94
N THR A 54 -7.09 1.90 -5.47
CA THR A 54 -7.54 3.25 -5.83
C THR A 54 -7.84 4.07 -4.57
N LYS A 55 -8.39 3.47 -3.50
CA LYS A 55 -8.65 4.18 -2.23
C LYS A 55 -7.40 4.80 -1.59
N SER A 56 -6.23 4.20 -1.77
CA SER A 56 -4.99 4.81 -1.26
C SER A 56 -4.66 6.14 -1.96
N LEU A 57 -5.18 6.39 -3.16
CA LEU A 57 -5.08 7.69 -3.81
C LEU A 57 -5.76 8.82 -3.03
N ALA A 58 -6.77 8.51 -2.19
CA ALA A 58 -7.40 9.50 -1.34
C ALA A 58 -6.37 10.19 -0.43
N LEU A 59 -5.33 9.46 0.01
CA LEU A 59 -4.22 10.03 0.78
C LEU A 59 -3.44 11.07 -0.05
N THR A 60 -3.17 10.80 -1.34
CA THR A 60 -2.54 11.78 -2.25
C THR A 60 -3.40 13.03 -2.37
N VAL A 61 -4.71 12.85 -2.58
CA VAL A 61 -5.66 13.97 -2.73
C VAL A 61 -5.74 14.81 -1.46
N GLY A 62 -5.79 14.16 -0.29
CA GLY A 62 -5.78 14.85 1.00
C GLY A 62 -4.47 15.60 1.26
N ARG A 63 -3.32 14.98 1.00
CA ARG A 63 -1.99 15.53 1.30
C ARG A 63 -1.54 16.60 0.31
N TYR A 64 -1.76 16.39 -0.99
CA TYR A 64 -1.18 17.23 -2.04
C TYR A 64 -2.24 18.00 -2.83
N GLY A 65 -3.52 17.70 -2.64
CA GLY A 65 -4.64 18.34 -3.31
C GLY A 65 -5.01 17.70 -4.64
N THR A 66 -6.26 17.87 -5.03
CA THR A 66 -6.86 17.27 -6.23
C THR A 66 -6.15 17.70 -7.51
N THR A 67 -5.83 18.99 -7.65
CA THR A 67 -5.17 19.53 -8.86
C THR A 67 -3.80 18.93 -9.08
N ASN A 68 -2.95 18.90 -8.05
CA ASN A 68 -1.63 18.27 -8.13
C ASN A 68 -1.73 16.75 -8.35
N THR A 69 -2.75 16.10 -7.78
CA THR A 69 -2.98 14.66 -7.97
C THR A 69 -3.33 14.34 -9.43
N LEU A 70 -4.29 15.07 -10.01
CA LEU A 70 -4.69 14.89 -11.42
C LEU A 70 -3.54 15.23 -12.39
N GLN A 71 -2.82 16.33 -12.13
CA GLN A 71 -1.61 16.66 -12.90
C GLN A 71 -0.54 15.59 -12.74
N GLY A 72 -0.38 15.02 -11.54
CA GLY A 72 0.52 13.92 -11.26
C GLY A 72 0.21 12.69 -12.10
N PHE A 73 -1.07 12.31 -12.20
CA PHE A 73 -1.52 11.22 -13.10
C PHE A 73 -1.23 11.51 -14.56
N TYR A 74 -1.67 12.67 -15.06
CA TYR A 74 -1.50 13.03 -16.46
C TYR A 74 -0.02 13.05 -16.84
N GLN A 75 0.82 13.64 -15.99
CA GLN A 75 2.26 13.71 -16.22
C GLN A 75 2.94 12.33 -16.08
N TRP A 76 2.40 11.42 -15.28
CA TRP A 76 2.91 10.04 -15.20
C TRP A 76 2.76 9.26 -16.52
N LEU A 77 1.82 9.64 -17.38
CA LEU A 77 1.67 9.02 -18.70
C LEU A 77 2.89 9.29 -19.60
N ASN A 78 3.64 10.36 -19.33
CA ASN A 78 4.87 10.69 -20.06
C ASN A 78 6.01 9.70 -19.72
N PRO A 79 6.54 8.94 -20.69
CA PRO A 79 7.66 8.00 -20.48
C PRO A 79 8.89 8.63 -19.83
N ALA A 80 9.26 9.86 -20.21
CA ALA A 80 10.44 10.54 -19.67
C ALA A 80 10.30 10.82 -18.17
N ILE A 81 9.08 11.12 -17.69
CA ILE A 81 8.81 11.33 -16.27
C ILE A 81 8.90 10.01 -15.50
N ARG A 82 8.44 8.90 -16.10
CA ARG A 82 8.57 7.56 -15.50
C ARG A 82 10.02 7.14 -15.36
N GLU A 83 10.81 7.35 -16.42
CA GLU A 83 12.23 7.00 -16.45
C GLU A 83 13.04 7.86 -15.47
N LYS A 84 12.75 9.16 -15.40
CA LYS A 84 13.34 10.05 -14.38
C LYS A 84 12.96 9.59 -12.97
N THR A 85 11.69 9.25 -12.77
CA THR A 85 11.20 8.83 -11.44
C THR A 85 11.88 7.54 -10.98
N ALA A 86 12.06 6.60 -11.91
CA ALA A 86 12.74 5.34 -11.66
C ALA A 86 14.21 5.50 -11.28
N ARG A 87 14.86 6.61 -11.64
CA ARG A 87 16.27 6.88 -11.32
C ARG A 87 16.46 7.75 -10.09
N GLU A 88 15.54 8.68 -9.83
CA GLU A 88 15.79 9.75 -8.85
C GLU A 88 15.03 9.63 -7.52
N TYR A 89 13.98 8.81 -7.43
CA TYR A 89 13.09 8.81 -6.26
C TYR A 89 13.16 7.48 -5.53
N TYR A 90 13.70 7.50 -4.31
CA TYR A 90 13.98 6.29 -3.53
C TYR A 90 12.74 5.42 -3.34
N SER A 91 11.57 6.02 -3.12
CA SER A 91 10.33 5.29 -2.86
C SER A 91 9.90 4.45 -4.05
N TYR A 92 10.16 4.92 -5.28
CA TYR A 92 9.87 4.16 -6.50
C TYR A 92 10.90 3.06 -6.71
N ILE A 93 12.18 3.35 -6.46
CA ILE A 93 13.28 2.38 -6.59
C ILE A 93 13.06 1.21 -5.64
N VAL A 94 12.81 1.49 -4.35
CA VAL A 94 12.56 0.47 -3.33
C VAL A 94 11.32 -0.37 -3.67
N LYS A 95 10.23 0.25 -4.12
CA LYS A 95 9.00 -0.46 -4.49
C LYS A 95 9.17 -1.30 -5.74
N SER A 96 9.78 -0.77 -6.79
CA SER A 96 10.02 -1.50 -8.04
C SER A 96 10.98 -2.68 -7.84
N ALA A 97 11.98 -2.56 -6.97
CA ALA A 97 12.85 -3.68 -6.57
C ALA A 97 12.09 -4.78 -5.79
N LYS A 98 11.02 -4.42 -5.09
CA LYS A 98 10.20 -5.34 -4.27
C LYS A 98 9.02 -5.96 -5.02
N GLN A 99 8.53 -5.37 -6.11
CA GLN A 99 7.37 -5.88 -6.84
C GLN A 99 7.58 -7.30 -7.40
N GLY A 100 8.82 -7.63 -7.82
CA GLY A 100 9.19 -9.00 -8.18
C GLY A 100 9.34 -9.96 -6.99
N ARG A 101 9.15 -9.49 -5.74
CA ARG A 101 9.27 -10.26 -4.50
C ARG A 101 7.95 -10.50 -3.77
N VAL A 102 6.86 -9.79 -4.06
CA VAL A 102 5.56 -10.06 -3.39
C VAL A 102 5.00 -11.43 -3.79
N THR A 103 5.30 -11.90 -5.00
CA THR A 103 5.11 -13.31 -5.42
C THR A 103 6.24 -14.24 -4.97
N ARG A 104 7.40 -13.71 -4.54
CA ARG A 104 8.58 -14.45 -4.02
C ARG A 104 8.81 -14.28 -2.51
N GLN A 105 7.80 -13.89 -1.72
CA GLN A 105 7.92 -13.88 -0.26
C GLN A 105 8.14 -15.31 0.30
N ASP A 106 8.03 -16.33 -0.56
CA ASP A 106 8.41 -17.73 -0.36
C ASP A 106 9.50 -18.20 -1.37
N ALA A 107 10.53 -17.39 -1.66
CA ALA A 107 11.59 -17.74 -2.62
C ALA A 107 12.30 -19.07 -2.31
N ASP A 108 12.36 -19.46 -1.04
CA ASP A 108 13.01 -20.70 -0.58
C ASP A 108 12.30 -21.99 -1.07
N MET A 109 11.07 -21.90 -1.60
CA MET A 109 10.36 -23.06 -2.18
C MET A 109 10.10 -22.95 -3.69
N LEU A 110 10.33 -21.79 -4.32
CA LEU A 110 10.04 -21.58 -5.75
C LEU A 110 11.12 -22.11 -6.70
N ILE A 111 12.35 -22.29 -6.23
CA ILE A 111 13.40 -22.95 -7.03
C ILE A 111 12.99 -24.41 -7.34
N GLY A 112 12.15 -25.03 -6.50
CA GLY A 112 11.59 -26.37 -6.76
C GLY A 112 10.37 -26.39 -7.68
N GLU A 113 9.56 -25.32 -7.75
CA GLU A 113 8.33 -25.27 -8.57
C GLU A 113 8.54 -24.68 -9.98
N ALA A 114 9.56 -23.84 -10.18
CA ALA A 114 9.86 -23.22 -11.48
C ALA A 114 10.32 -24.18 -12.59
N VAL A 115 10.52 -25.48 -12.26
CA VAL A 115 10.95 -26.54 -13.20
C VAL A 115 9.77 -27.31 -13.81
N ARG A 116 8.52 -27.07 -13.37
CA ARG A 116 7.36 -27.76 -13.97
C ARG A 116 6.94 -27.10 -15.29
N LEU A 117 7.33 -27.73 -16.39
CA LEU A 117 7.04 -27.41 -17.81
C LEU A 117 5.55 -27.30 -18.22
N ARG A 118 4.59 -27.39 -17.29
CA ARG A 118 3.15 -27.21 -17.59
C ARG A 118 2.56 -26.10 -16.73
N ARG A 119 2.46 -24.91 -17.31
CA ARG A 119 1.71 -23.81 -16.70
C ARG A 119 0.22 -24.14 -16.69
N THR A 120 -0.39 -24.10 -15.51
CA THR A 120 -1.84 -24.31 -15.38
C THR A 120 -2.62 -23.05 -15.78
N LYS A 121 -3.90 -23.16 -16.21
CA LYS A 121 -4.74 -21.98 -16.52
C LYS A 121 -4.84 -21.00 -15.34
N LEU A 122 -4.79 -21.53 -14.11
CA LEU A 122 -4.79 -20.75 -12.89
C LEU A 122 -3.50 -19.93 -12.73
N GLU A 123 -2.35 -20.48 -13.08
CA GLU A 123 -1.07 -19.75 -13.10
C GLU A 123 -1.09 -18.61 -14.12
N THR A 124 -1.65 -18.83 -15.32
CA THR A 124 -1.78 -17.75 -16.31
C THR A 124 -2.65 -16.59 -15.80
N VAL A 125 -3.80 -16.90 -15.17
CA VAL A 125 -4.66 -15.87 -14.57
C VAL A 125 -3.94 -15.16 -13.43
N ARG A 126 -3.22 -15.90 -12.58
CA ARG A 126 -2.40 -15.33 -11.51
C ARG A 126 -1.32 -14.39 -12.05
N ASP A 127 -0.62 -14.76 -13.11
CA ASP A 127 0.43 -13.94 -13.72
C ASP A 127 -0.14 -12.65 -14.33
N LEU A 128 -1.24 -12.76 -15.07
CA LEU A 128 -1.91 -11.61 -15.66
C LEU A 128 -2.41 -10.63 -14.59
N THR A 129 -3.05 -11.16 -13.54
CA THR A 129 -3.56 -10.32 -12.45
C THR A 129 -2.43 -9.69 -11.67
N THR A 130 -1.36 -10.43 -11.38
CA THR A 130 -0.14 -9.88 -10.77
C THR A 130 0.43 -8.73 -11.62
N LEU A 131 0.51 -8.91 -12.94
CA LEU A 131 0.96 -7.85 -13.85
C LEU A 131 0.08 -6.59 -13.74
N VAL A 132 -1.25 -6.75 -13.75
CA VAL A 132 -2.18 -5.63 -13.60
C VAL A 132 -1.96 -4.90 -12.27
N LEU A 133 -1.82 -5.65 -11.16
CA LEU A 133 -1.57 -5.08 -9.84
C LEU A 133 -0.24 -4.33 -9.77
N GLU A 134 0.83 -4.88 -10.35
CA GLU A 134 2.13 -4.23 -10.41
C GLU A 134 2.08 -2.92 -11.21
N GLN A 135 1.42 -2.93 -12.36
CA GLN A 135 1.28 -1.73 -13.19
C GLN A 135 0.45 -0.65 -12.51
N MET A 136 -0.61 -1.04 -11.81
CA MET A 136 -1.41 -0.11 -11.01
C MET A 136 -0.63 0.47 -9.84
N GLU A 137 0.11 -0.35 -9.10
CA GLU A 137 0.94 0.14 -8.01
C GLU A 137 2.03 1.08 -8.52
N LYS A 138 2.66 0.80 -9.67
CA LYS A 138 3.61 1.71 -10.32
C LYS A 138 2.94 3.02 -10.71
N LEU A 139 1.75 2.95 -11.32
CA LEU A 139 0.95 4.10 -11.72
C LEU A 139 0.61 4.99 -10.52
N LEU A 140 0.05 4.40 -9.47
CA LEU A 140 -0.40 5.12 -8.28
C LEU A 140 0.76 5.69 -7.46
N THR A 141 1.84 4.91 -7.30
CA THR A 141 3.07 5.39 -6.64
C THR A 141 3.67 6.54 -7.42
N GLY A 142 3.84 6.37 -8.73
CA GLY A 142 4.40 7.38 -9.61
C GLY A 142 3.58 8.67 -9.67
N ALA A 143 2.27 8.55 -9.83
CA ALA A 143 1.35 9.69 -9.79
C ALA A 143 1.43 10.43 -8.45
N SER A 144 1.58 9.70 -7.34
CA SER A 144 1.70 10.30 -5.99
C SER A 144 3.04 11.00 -5.78
N ILE A 145 4.15 10.41 -6.24
CA ILE A 145 5.46 11.08 -6.26
C ILE A 145 5.36 12.37 -7.06
N ARG A 146 4.72 12.33 -8.23
CA ARG A 146 4.61 13.51 -9.08
C ARG A 146 3.71 14.57 -8.48
N ALA A 147 2.59 14.19 -7.87
CA ALA A 147 1.73 15.11 -7.14
C ALA A 147 2.47 15.79 -5.99
N ALA A 148 3.25 15.02 -5.22
CA ALA A 148 4.09 15.52 -4.15
C ALA A 148 5.19 16.44 -4.67
N HIS A 149 5.83 16.11 -5.80
CA HIS A 149 6.81 16.98 -6.46
C HIS A 149 6.20 18.31 -6.87
N LEU A 150 5.05 18.31 -7.56
CA LEU A 150 4.38 19.55 -7.98
C LEU A 150 4.00 20.42 -6.78
N HIS A 151 3.52 19.78 -5.70
CA HIS A 151 3.18 20.47 -4.47
C HIS A 151 4.41 21.01 -3.73
N GLY A 152 5.51 20.24 -3.64
CA GLY A 152 6.77 20.66 -3.03
C GLY A 152 7.41 21.83 -3.78
N ALA A 153 7.39 21.78 -5.12
CA ALA A 153 7.89 22.87 -5.96
C ALA A 153 7.08 24.17 -5.74
N LYS A 154 5.75 24.08 -5.61
CA LYS A 154 4.88 25.23 -5.26
C LYS A 154 5.18 25.80 -3.87
N ARG A 155 5.78 25.01 -2.97
CA ARG A 155 6.25 25.46 -1.66
C ARG A 155 7.68 26.03 -1.70
N GLY A 156 8.31 26.10 -2.86
CA GLY A 156 9.68 26.57 -3.03
C GLY A 156 10.75 25.54 -2.74
N LEU A 157 10.41 24.25 -2.56
CA LEU A 157 11.42 23.19 -2.42
C LEU A 157 12.12 22.96 -3.76
N THR A 158 13.45 22.82 -3.73
CA THR A 158 14.29 22.56 -4.91
C THR A 158 15.31 21.45 -4.63
N GLY A 159 16.02 21.01 -5.66
CA GLY A 159 17.13 20.06 -5.54
C GLY A 159 16.75 18.75 -4.82
N GLU A 160 17.60 18.35 -3.88
CA GLU A 160 17.43 17.11 -3.10
C GLU A 160 16.26 17.18 -2.12
N ALA A 161 16.00 18.35 -1.52
CA ALA A 161 14.85 18.53 -0.63
C ALA A 161 13.52 18.25 -1.35
N LEU A 162 13.40 18.71 -2.62
CA LEU A 162 12.24 18.41 -3.44
C LEU A 162 12.12 16.92 -3.78
N LYS A 163 13.25 16.26 -4.08
CA LYS A 163 13.27 14.81 -4.38
C LYS A 163 12.88 13.97 -3.16
N ASN A 164 13.36 14.33 -1.98
CA ASN A 164 13.02 13.66 -0.73
C ASN A 164 11.55 13.87 -0.38
N TYR A 165 11.05 15.11 -0.46
CA TYR A 165 9.63 15.42 -0.23
C TYR A 165 8.70 14.64 -1.16
N ALA A 166 9.06 14.53 -2.44
CA ALA A 166 8.29 13.80 -3.42
C ALA A 166 8.35 12.28 -3.21
N SER A 167 9.52 11.75 -2.85
CA SER A 167 9.70 10.33 -2.54
C SER A 167 8.89 9.93 -1.29
N ASP A 168 8.89 10.77 -0.25
CA ASP A 168 8.05 10.57 0.93
C ASP A 168 6.57 10.50 0.56
N GLY A 169 6.13 11.28 -0.43
CA GLY A 169 4.77 11.18 -0.95
C GLY A 169 4.46 9.86 -1.64
N GLY A 170 5.39 9.30 -2.40
CA GLY A 170 5.28 7.96 -2.95
C GLY A 170 5.24 6.87 -1.87
N ALA A 171 6.03 7.03 -0.81
CA ALA A 171 6.09 6.09 0.30
C ALA A 171 4.78 6.06 1.09
N LYS A 172 4.33 7.22 1.59
CA LYS A 172 3.14 7.38 2.45
C LYS A 172 1.82 7.05 1.77
N THR A 173 1.72 7.22 0.45
CA THR A 173 0.43 6.97 -0.22
C THR A 173 0.15 5.47 -0.38
N GLN A 174 1.17 4.68 -0.72
CA GLN A 174 1.02 3.24 -0.99
C GLN A 174 1.78 2.40 0.05
N SER A 175 1.60 2.71 1.34
CA SER A 175 2.34 2.05 2.43
C SER A 175 1.98 0.57 2.60
N MET A 176 0.90 0.11 1.97
CA MET A 176 0.29 -1.20 2.22
C MET A 176 1.26 -2.39 2.14
N TYR A 177 2.34 -2.25 1.37
CA TYR A 177 3.27 -3.33 1.03
C TYR A 177 4.72 -3.15 1.50
N ASN A 178 5.08 -2.02 2.13
CA ASN A 178 6.45 -1.86 2.61
C ASN A 178 6.60 -2.44 4.01
N ASP A 179 7.15 -3.65 4.14
CA ASP A 179 7.35 -4.29 5.46
C ASP A 179 8.25 -3.47 6.40
N GLU A 180 9.15 -2.66 5.83
CA GLU A 180 10.05 -1.75 6.55
C GLU A 180 9.33 -0.56 7.18
N ASP A 181 8.26 -0.06 6.56
CA ASP A 181 7.49 1.08 7.09
C ASP A 181 6.36 0.63 8.02
N LYS A 182 6.11 -0.69 8.11
CA LYS A 182 5.12 -1.23 9.03
C LYS A 182 5.59 -1.08 10.48
N PRO A 183 4.72 -0.64 11.39
CA PRO A 183 4.96 -0.78 12.82
C PRO A 183 5.34 -2.23 13.14
N GLY A 184 6.32 -2.44 14.02
CA GLY A 184 6.79 -3.79 14.39
C GLY A 184 5.65 -4.73 14.80
N PHE A 185 4.60 -4.18 15.43
CA PHE A 185 3.36 -4.90 15.74
C PHE A 185 2.73 -5.58 14.50
N LEU A 186 2.64 -4.89 13.36
CA LEU A 186 2.04 -5.41 12.13
C LEU A 186 2.94 -6.39 11.37
N ARG A 187 4.21 -6.50 11.76
CA ARG A 187 5.15 -7.47 11.16
C ARG A 187 4.94 -8.88 11.72
N ASN A 188 4.38 -8.98 12.93
CA ASN A 188 4.08 -10.25 13.63
C ASN A 188 3.17 -11.16 12.80
N LEU A 189 3.50 -12.45 12.77
CA LEU A 189 2.71 -13.46 12.05
C LEU A 189 1.30 -13.58 12.65
N SER A 190 1.20 -13.49 13.97
CA SER A 190 -0.05 -13.52 14.73
C SER A 190 -1.00 -12.41 14.33
N VAL A 191 -0.47 -11.19 14.30
CA VAL A 191 -1.21 -10.00 13.88
C VAL A 191 -1.57 -10.10 12.40
N LYS A 192 -0.66 -10.57 11.53
CA LYS A 192 -0.98 -10.80 10.11
C LYS A 192 -2.08 -11.84 9.92
N THR A 193 -2.18 -12.83 10.79
CA THR A 193 -3.24 -13.85 10.71
C THR A 193 -4.58 -13.30 11.19
N VAL A 194 -4.63 -12.66 12.35
CA VAL A 194 -5.89 -12.20 13.00
C VAL A 194 -6.34 -10.82 12.49
N ALA A 195 -5.43 -9.94 12.12
CA ALA A 195 -5.73 -8.60 11.65
C ALA A 195 -4.94 -8.32 10.37
N PRO A 196 -5.32 -8.93 9.24
CA PRO A 196 -4.59 -8.74 8.00
C PRO A 196 -4.78 -7.34 7.41
N TYR A 197 -3.83 -6.95 6.57
CA TYR A 197 -3.89 -5.75 5.71
C TYR A 197 -4.11 -4.41 6.43
N GLN A 198 -3.74 -4.33 7.71
CA GLN A 198 -3.94 -3.13 8.54
C GLN A 198 -3.02 -1.94 8.18
N THR A 199 -2.00 -2.15 7.36
CA THR A 199 -1.00 -1.14 7.03
C THR A 199 -1.62 0.15 6.49
N TYR A 200 -2.62 0.04 5.61
CA TYR A 200 -3.33 1.20 5.07
C TYR A 200 -4.05 1.99 6.19
N CYS A 201 -4.64 1.30 7.16
CA CYS A 201 -5.39 1.91 8.25
C CYS A 201 -4.47 2.63 9.23
N TYR A 202 -3.31 2.03 9.50
CA TYR A 202 -2.25 2.70 10.26
C TYR A 202 -1.76 3.95 9.54
N GLU A 203 -1.61 3.91 8.22
CA GLU A 203 -1.22 5.08 7.43
C GLU A 203 -2.28 6.17 7.42
N VAL A 204 -3.56 5.81 7.26
CA VAL A 204 -4.68 6.75 7.40
C VAL A 204 -4.68 7.37 8.79
N MET A 205 -4.55 6.56 9.85
CA MET A 205 -4.48 7.05 11.23
C MET A 205 -3.27 7.99 11.44
N ASN A 206 -2.09 7.62 10.97
CA ASN A 206 -0.88 8.45 11.06
C ASN A 206 -1.05 9.75 10.29
N THR A 207 -1.65 9.70 9.08
CA THR A 207 -1.97 10.88 8.29
C THR A 207 -2.94 11.82 9.02
N LEU A 208 -3.98 11.27 9.64
CA LEU A 208 -4.92 12.07 10.44
C LEU A 208 -4.24 12.67 11.67
N ARG A 209 -3.33 11.94 12.33
CA ARG A 209 -2.53 12.46 13.44
C ARG A 209 -1.55 13.56 13.01
N GLU A 210 -0.94 13.43 11.83
CA GLU A 210 -0.11 14.47 11.22
C GLU A 210 -0.96 15.73 10.96
N TRP A 211 -2.15 15.59 10.38
CA TRP A 211 -3.05 16.73 10.17
C TRP A 211 -3.54 17.36 11.47
N ALA A 212 -3.75 16.57 12.51
CA ALA A 212 -4.09 17.05 13.85
C ALA A 212 -2.90 17.66 14.61
N GLY A 213 -1.69 17.67 14.03
CA GLY A 213 -0.50 18.24 14.66
C GLY A 213 0.13 17.37 15.75
N LYS A 214 -0.22 16.09 15.83
CA LYS A 214 0.23 15.19 16.91
C LYS A 214 1.52 14.44 16.58
N THR A 215 1.90 14.34 15.31
CA THR A 215 3.06 13.58 14.82
C THR A 215 3.61 14.15 13.51
N GLY A 216 4.83 13.79 13.13
CA GLY A 216 5.40 14.08 11.81
C GLY A 216 5.52 15.56 11.48
N THR A 217 5.38 15.91 10.20
CA THR A 217 5.40 17.30 9.72
C THR A 217 3.96 17.82 9.60
N PRO A 218 3.48 18.63 10.56
CA PRO A 218 2.10 19.08 10.55
C PRO A 218 1.82 20.05 9.40
N PRO A 219 0.56 20.21 8.98
CA PRO A 219 0.13 21.30 8.13
C PRO A 219 0.55 22.68 8.65
N ASN A 220 0.91 23.58 7.73
CA ASN A 220 1.28 24.96 8.07
C ASN A 220 0.17 25.75 8.78
N SER A 221 -1.10 25.32 8.68
CA SER A 221 -2.22 25.93 9.37
C SER A 221 -3.35 24.94 9.67
N LYS A 222 -4.15 25.22 10.69
CA LYS A 222 -5.36 24.45 11.02
C LYS A 222 -6.35 24.42 9.86
N MET A 223 -6.48 25.53 9.13
CA MET A 223 -7.34 25.61 7.95
C MET A 223 -6.87 24.66 6.85
N TYR A 224 -5.55 24.58 6.60
CA TYR A 224 -5.01 23.61 5.65
C TYR A 224 -5.27 22.17 6.10
N ALA A 225 -5.13 21.88 7.40
CA ALA A 225 -5.45 20.56 7.95
C ALA A 225 -6.91 20.17 7.71
N ILE A 226 -7.85 21.08 8.00
CA ILE A 226 -9.29 20.90 7.74
C ILE A 226 -9.51 20.62 6.25
N TRP A 227 -8.93 21.44 5.37
CA TRP A 227 -9.06 21.24 3.92
C TRP A 227 -8.46 19.91 3.44
N SER A 228 -7.34 19.47 4.00
CA SER A 228 -6.76 18.15 3.70
C SER A 228 -7.68 17.02 4.12
N MET A 229 -8.28 17.11 5.31
CA MET A 229 -9.23 16.13 5.80
C MET A 229 -10.52 16.10 4.96
N THR A 230 -11.08 17.26 4.63
CA THR A 230 -12.26 17.38 3.76
C THR A 230 -12.00 16.78 2.39
N ARG A 231 -10.86 17.09 1.77
CA ARG A 231 -10.46 16.52 0.46
C ARG A 231 -10.29 15.01 0.53
N PHE A 232 -9.67 14.50 1.58
CA PHE A 232 -9.54 13.06 1.81
C PHE A 232 -10.90 12.38 1.94
N MET A 233 -11.81 12.91 2.77
CA MET A 233 -13.15 12.34 2.94
C MET A 233 -13.96 12.40 1.65
N ALA A 234 -13.89 13.50 0.91
CA ALA A 234 -14.54 13.64 -0.39
C ALA A 234 -13.98 12.62 -1.41
N ALA A 235 -12.66 12.47 -1.49
CA ALA A 235 -12.02 11.48 -2.35
C ALA A 235 -12.44 10.05 -1.96
N MET A 236 -12.44 9.71 -0.67
CA MET A 236 -12.92 8.42 -0.18
C MET A 236 -14.39 8.18 -0.56
N ALA A 237 -15.25 9.19 -0.46
CA ALA A 237 -16.65 9.07 -0.85
C ALA A 237 -16.81 8.76 -2.35
N VAL A 238 -16.14 9.53 -3.21
CA VAL A 238 -16.17 9.32 -4.66
C VAL A 238 -15.63 7.94 -5.02
N LEU A 239 -14.48 7.55 -4.46
CA LEU A 239 -13.86 6.25 -4.75
C LEU A 239 -14.70 5.07 -4.27
N ASN A 240 -15.35 5.19 -3.11
CA ASN A 240 -16.31 4.18 -2.63
C ASN A 240 -17.56 4.10 -3.52
N MET A 241 -18.05 5.22 -4.06
CA MET A 241 -19.16 5.21 -5.02
C MET A 241 -18.77 4.52 -6.33
N LEU A 242 -17.57 4.79 -6.84
CA LEU A 242 -17.05 4.13 -8.05
C LEU A 242 -16.89 2.61 -7.83
N GLU A 243 -16.29 2.20 -6.72
CA GLU A 243 -16.18 0.79 -6.34
C GLU A 243 -17.57 0.14 -6.19
N GLY A 244 -18.51 0.82 -5.55
CA GLY A 244 -19.89 0.37 -5.41
C GLY A 244 -20.58 0.15 -6.75
N GLY A 245 -20.38 1.06 -7.71
CA GLY A 245 -20.86 0.91 -9.09
C GLY A 245 -20.26 -0.30 -9.79
N VAL A 246 -18.94 -0.46 -9.72
CA VAL A 246 -18.23 -1.62 -10.32
C VAL A 246 -18.70 -2.95 -9.72
N ARG A 247 -18.92 -2.99 -8.40
CA ARG A 247 -19.35 -4.21 -7.70
C ARG A 247 -20.88 -4.38 -7.62
N ARG A 248 -21.65 -3.49 -8.24
CA ARG A 248 -23.13 -3.44 -8.14
C ARG A 248 -23.65 -3.48 -6.70
N ARG A 249 -22.90 -2.89 -5.75
CA ARG A 249 -23.27 -2.84 -4.33
C ARG A 249 -23.98 -1.54 -4.02
N LYS A 250 -25.01 -1.59 -3.17
CA LYS A 250 -25.67 -0.39 -2.64
C LYS A 250 -24.68 0.45 -1.83
N TRP A 251 -24.77 1.76 -1.99
CA TRP A 251 -23.97 2.74 -1.24
C TRP A 251 -24.41 2.78 0.24
N SER A 252 -23.47 3.06 1.14
CA SER A 252 -23.73 3.16 2.58
C SER A 252 -22.71 4.09 3.24
N TRP A 253 -23.18 4.99 4.11
CA TRP A 253 -22.35 5.87 4.94
C TRP A 253 -21.34 5.11 5.80
N PHE A 254 -21.71 3.92 6.29
CA PHE A 254 -20.82 3.08 7.11
C PHE A 254 -19.58 2.58 6.35
N ARG A 255 -19.59 2.62 5.01
CA ARG A 255 -18.42 2.25 4.17
C ARG A 255 -17.44 3.39 3.92
N LEU A 256 -17.82 4.62 4.28
CA LEU A 256 -16.89 5.76 4.24
C LEU A 256 -15.86 5.69 5.34
N ILE A 257 -16.22 5.05 6.46
CA ILE A 257 -15.27 4.67 7.48
C ILE A 257 -14.49 3.49 6.90
N PRO A 258 -13.16 3.57 6.71
CA PRO A 258 -12.36 2.44 6.30
C PRO A 258 -12.31 1.44 7.47
N VAL A 259 -13.42 0.73 7.71
CA VAL A 259 -13.49 -0.37 8.67
C VAL A 259 -12.98 -1.59 7.93
N PRO A 260 -11.74 -2.02 8.18
CA PRO A 260 -11.06 -3.02 7.36
C PRO A 260 -11.73 -4.38 7.54
N PHE A 261 -12.15 -4.67 8.76
CA PHE A 261 -12.35 -6.03 9.23
C PHE A 261 -13.48 -6.79 8.54
N SER A 262 -14.55 -6.14 8.08
CA SER A 262 -15.66 -6.89 7.46
C SER A 262 -15.30 -7.46 6.08
N GLU A 263 -14.46 -6.77 5.31
CA GLU A 263 -14.09 -7.18 3.95
C GLU A 263 -12.93 -8.17 3.93
N PHE A 264 -12.09 -8.18 4.98
CA PHE A 264 -10.87 -8.97 5.04
C PHE A 264 -11.02 -10.38 5.61
N TRP A 265 -12.12 -10.63 6.31
CA TRP A 265 -12.28 -11.89 7.01
C TRP A 265 -12.90 -12.96 6.14
N LEU A 266 -13.95 -12.70 5.35
CA LEU A 266 -14.69 -13.76 4.62
C LEU A 266 -15.81 -13.22 3.70
N SER A 267 -15.73 -12.01 3.14
CA SER A 267 -16.72 -11.63 2.12
C SER A 267 -16.33 -12.32 0.79
N PRO A 268 -17.14 -13.26 0.26
CA PRO A 268 -17.00 -13.67 -1.13
C PRO A 268 -17.12 -12.47 -2.08
#